data_AF-A0A7Y2A3Z9-F1
#
_entry.id   AF-A0A7Y2A3Z9-F1
#
_cell.length_a   1.000
_cell.length_b   1.000
_cell.length_c   1.000
_cell.angle_alpha   90.00
_cell.angle_beta   90.00
_cell.angle_gamma   90.00
#
_symmetry.space_group_name_H-M   'P 1'
#
loop_
_entity.id
_entity.type
_entity.pdbx_description
1 polymer ?
#
loop_
_entity_poly.entity_id
_entity_poly.type
_entity_poly.pdbx_seq_one_letter_code
_entity_poly.pdbx_strand_id
1 'polypeptide(L)'
;MRTALALFAILLVACGNTAETGADAGTGIPVQDATLVAAGEPVYQANCASCHGSDLRGTDQGPSHLSVVYEPGHHGDIAFV
;
A
#
# COMPACT_ATOMS: atom_id res chain seq x y z
N MET A 1 -2.65 -23.98 38.97
CA MET A 1 -3.02 -24.25 37.55
C MET A 1 -3.70 -23.08 36.85
N ARG A 2 -4.67 -22.38 37.46
CA ARG A 2 -5.38 -21.25 36.81
C ARG A 2 -4.52 -19.98 36.65
N THR A 3 -3.62 -19.73 37.61
CA THR A 3 -2.69 -18.60 37.59
C THR A 3 -1.54 -18.76 36.59
N ALA A 4 -1.11 -20.00 36.32
CA ALA A 4 -0.07 -20.30 35.32
C ALA A 4 -0.56 -20.07 33.87
N LEU A 5 -1.87 -20.24 33.62
CA LEU A 5 -2.47 -20.01 32.30
C LEU A 5 -2.57 -18.51 31.97
N ALA A 6 -2.80 -17.66 32.97
CA ALA A 6 -2.90 -16.21 32.80
C ALA A 6 -1.54 -15.57 32.45
N LEU A 7 -0.44 -16.08 33.01
CA LEU A 7 0.92 -15.61 32.71
C LEU A 7 1.40 -16.00 31.31
N PHE A 8 0.96 -17.15 30.80
CA PHE A 8 1.31 -17.60 29.44
C PHE A 8 0.60 -16.77 28.37
N ALA A 9 -0.64 -16.36 28.61
CA ALA A 9 -1.40 -15.50 27.70
C ALA A 9 -0.82 -14.08 27.58
N ILE A 10 -0.19 -13.56 28.63
CA ILE A 10 0.44 -12.23 28.64
C ILE A 10 1.75 -12.22 27.82
N LEU A 11 2.50 -13.33 27.78
CA LEU A 11 3.75 -13.42 27.02
C LEU A 11 3.55 -13.48 25.50
N LEU A 12 2.42 -14.02 25.02
CA LEU A 12 2.10 -14.15 23.59
C LEU A 12 1.81 -12.80 22.88
N VAL A 13 1.54 -11.73 23.64
CA VAL A 13 1.21 -10.39 23.11
C VAL A 13 2.47 -9.56 22.80
N ALA A 14 3.66 -9.95 23.28
CA ALA A 14 4.86 -9.12 23.21
C ALA A 14 5.67 -9.23 21.90
N CYS A 15 5.39 -10.22 21.03
CA CYS A 15 6.16 -10.46 19.81
C CYS A 15 5.44 -10.08 18.50
N GLY A 16 4.19 -9.60 18.56
CA GLY A 16 3.37 -9.35 17.36
C GLY A 16 3.21 -7.89 16.96
N ASN A 17 3.74 -6.93 17.73
CA ASN A 17 3.42 -5.52 17.58
C ASN A 17 4.62 -4.66 17.15
N THR A 18 5.59 -5.22 16.43
CA THR A 18 6.45 -4.37 15.59
C THR A 18 5.62 -3.96 14.39
N ALA A 19 4.93 -2.83 14.50
CA ALA A 19 4.54 -2.07 13.34
C ALA A 19 5.84 -1.61 12.69
N GLU A 20 6.30 -2.39 11.71
CA GLU A 20 7.45 -2.10 10.86
C GLU A 20 7.26 -0.70 10.28
N THR A 21 7.83 0.31 10.92
CA THR A 21 7.74 1.69 10.45
C THR A 21 8.82 1.82 9.38
N GLY A 22 8.51 1.35 8.18
CA GLY A 22 9.28 1.65 6.98
C GLY A 22 9.22 3.14 6.73
N ALA A 23 10.22 3.87 7.24
CA ALA A 23 10.41 5.28 6.96
C ALA A 23 10.87 5.43 5.50
N ASP A 24 9.90 5.42 4.59
CA ASP A 24 10.06 5.96 3.25
C ASP A 24 10.17 7.49 3.37
N ALA A 25 11.18 8.08 2.72
CA ALA A 25 11.48 9.49 2.76
C ALA A 25 10.66 10.33 1.76
N GLY A 26 9.46 9.89 1.40
CA GLY A 26 8.48 10.61 0.57
C GLY A 26 7.20 10.91 1.35
N THR A 27 6.88 12.20 1.51
CA THR A 27 5.62 12.80 2.05
C THR A 27 5.03 12.26 3.37
N GLY A 28 5.57 11.21 3.99
CA GLY A 28 5.01 10.54 5.16
C GLY A 28 3.70 9.81 4.90
N ILE A 29 3.30 9.62 3.64
CA ILE A 29 2.09 8.89 3.29
C ILE A 29 2.44 7.39 3.22
N PRO A 30 1.75 6.52 3.96
CA PRO A 30 1.97 5.09 3.85
C PRO A 30 1.68 4.65 2.41
N VAL A 31 2.68 4.07 1.75
CA VAL A 31 2.50 3.39 0.46
C VAL A 31 1.46 2.29 0.69
N GLN A 32 0.29 2.40 0.06
CA GLN A 32 -0.87 1.52 0.28
C GLN A 32 -1.70 1.74 1.57
N ASP A 33 -1.84 2.98 2.05
CA ASP A 33 -2.87 3.29 3.06
C ASP A 33 -4.27 2.89 2.54
N ALA A 34 -4.93 1.95 3.23
CA ALA A 34 -6.21 1.40 2.80
C ALA A 34 -7.34 2.44 2.71
N THR A 35 -7.28 3.48 3.55
CA THR A 35 -8.26 4.57 3.54
C THR A 35 -8.08 5.42 2.29
N LEU A 36 -6.83 5.74 1.93
CA LEU A 36 -6.52 6.50 0.73
C LEU A 36 -6.82 5.70 -0.54
N VAL A 37 -6.55 4.38 -0.55
CA VAL A 37 -6.90 3.50 -1.67
C VAL A 37 -8.41 3.48 -1.89
N ALA A 38 -9.19 3.27 -0.83
CA ALA A 38 -10.65 3.26 -0.90
C ALA A 38 -11.21 4.62 -1.37
N ALA A 39 -10.61 5.73 -0.93
CA ALA A 39 -11.00 7.06 -1.39
C ALA A 39 -10.63 7.33 -2.86
N GLY A 40 -9.50 6.78 -3.33
CA GLY A 40 -9.00 6.96 -4.69
C GLY A 40 -9.72 6.12 -5.74
N GLU A 41 -10.22 4.93 -5.38
CA GLU A 41 -10.91 4.02 -6.31
C GLU A 41 -12.03 4.68 -7.13
N PRO A 42 -13.05 5.36 -6.54
CA PRO A 42 -14.10 5.99 -7.34
C PRO A 42 -13.58 7.11 -8.26
N VAL A 43 -12.54 7.84 -7.83
CA VAL A 43 -11.89 8.87 -8.64
C VAL A 43 -11.21 8.24 -9.85
N TYR A 44 -10.49 7.13 -9.64
CA TYR A 44 -9.86 6.38 -10.72
C TYR A 44 -10.89 5.86 -11.73
N GLN A 45 -11.98 5.25 -11.24
CA GLN A 45 -13.04 4.73 -12.12
C GLN A 45 -13.69 5.83 -12.96
N ALA A 46 -13.89 7.02 -12.38
CA ALA A 46 -14.54 8.13 -13.09
C ALA A 46 -13.64 8.81 -14.14
N ASN A 47 -12.32 8.81 -13.96
CA ASN A 47 -11.43 9.68 -14.74
C ASN A 47 -10.34 8.94 -15.53
N CYS A 48 -9.94 7.74 -15.10
CA CYS A 48 -8.74 7.07 -15.60
C CYS A 48 -9.06 5.74 -16.28
N ALA A 49 -10.03 5.00 -15.75
CA ALA A 49 -10.32 3.62 -16.15
C ALA A 49 -10.72 3.47 -17.63
N SER A 50 -11.29 4.51 -18.24
CA SER A 50 -11.69 4.48 -19.66
C SER A 50 -10.51 4.24 -20.62
N CYS A 51 -9.31 4.69 -20.26
CA CYS A 51 -8.10 4.51 -21.06
C CYS A 51 -7.17 3.44 -20.46
N HIS A 52 -7.07 3.37 -19.13
CA HIS A 52 -6.08 2.55 -18.44
C HIS A 52 -6.62 1.22 -17.87
N GLY A 53 -7.90 0.93 -18.13
CA GLY A 53 -8.57 -0.28 -17.66
C GLY A 53 -9.05 -0.14 -16.22
N SER A 54 -10.18 -0.75 -15.90
CA SER A 54 -10.78 -0.67 -14.55
C SER A 54 -9.96 -1.40 -13.48
N ASP A 55 -9.02 -2.24 -13.88
CA ASP A 55 -8.18 -3.08 -13.02
C ASP A 55 -6.70 -2.69 -13.05
N LEU A 56 -6.37 -1.49 -13.56
CA LEU A 56 -5.01 -0.92 -13.64
C LEU A 56 -4.06 -1.65 -14.60
N ARG A 57 -4.51 -2.70 -15.29
CA ARG A 57 -3.67 -3.52 -16.18
C ARG A 57 -3.40 -2.87 -17.54
N GLY A 58 -4.01 -1.72 -17.82
CA GLY A 58 -3.91 -1.06 -19.12
C GLY A 58 -4.89 -1.64 -20.13
N THR A 59 -4.98 -0.96 -21.27
CA THR A 59 -5.74 -1.38 -22.46
C THR A 59 -4.94 -1.06 -23.71
N ASP A 60 -5.51 -1.29 -24.90
CA ASP A 60 -4.92 -0.81 -26.15
C ASP A 60 -4.87 0.73 -26.26
N GLN A 61 -5.63 1.46 -25.43
CA GLN A 61 -5.68 2.92 -25.41
C GLN A 61 -4.68 3.53 -24.41
N GLY A 62 -4.25 2.79 -23.39
CA GLY A 62 -3.43 3.35 -22.32
C GLY A 62 -2.63 2.28 -21.57
N PRO A 63 -1.38 2.57 -21.18
CA PRO A 63 -0.51 1.61 -20.52
C PRO A 63 -1.01 1.21 -19.13
N SER A 64 -0.45 0.11 -18.60
CA SER A 64 -0.71 -0.34 -17.23
C SER A 64 -0.11 0.61 -16.20
N HIS A 65 -0.85 0.84 -15.12
CA HIS A 65 -0.35 1.51 -13.91
C HIS A 65 0.26 0.54 -12.89
N LEU A 66 0.19 -0.77 -13.13
CA LEU A 66 0.84 -1.81 -12.32
C LEU A 66 2.26 -2.14 -12.80
N SER A 67 2.77 -1.41 -13.80
CA SER A 67 4.08 -1.70 -14.38
C SER A 67 5.19 -1.55 -13.35
N VAL A 68 6.00 -2.59 -13.21
CA VAL A 68 7.20 -2.63 -12.35
C VAL A 68 8.26 -1.59 -12.75
N VAL A 69 8.16 -1.00 -13.95
CA VAL A 69 9.01 0.14 -14.33
C VAL A 69 8.79 1.31 -13.37
N TYR A 70 7.57 1.47 -12.83
CA TYR A 70 7.18 2.49 -11.87
C TYR A 70 7.27 2.03 -10.40
N GLU A 71 7.84 0.86 -10.14
CA GLU A 71 8.09 0.41 -8.78
C GLU A 71 9.00 1.42 -8.08
N PRO A 72 8.64 1.91 -6.88
CA PRO A 72 9.53 2.73 -6.07
C PRO A 72 10.86 1.99 -5.86
N GLY A 73 11.91 2.45 -6.54
CA GLY A 73 13.23 1.81 -6.52
C GLY A 73 13.92 1.62 -7.88
N HIS A 74 13.22 1.72 -9.03
CA HIS A 74 13.89 1.65 -10.33
C HIS A 74 14.31 3.02 -10.90
N HIS A 75 13.60 4.09 -10.52
CA HIS A 75 13.93 5.48 -10.86
C HIS A 75 13.73 6.37 -9.64
N GLY A 76 14.62 7.35 -9.43
CA GLY A 76 14.50 8.27 -8.30
C GLY A 76 13.23 9.11 -8.40
N ASP A 77 12.54 9.29 -7.28
CA ASP A 77 11.21 9.92 -7.17
C ASP A 77 11.16 11.37 -7.67
N ILE A 78 12.31 11.98 -7.94
CA ILE A 78 12.45 13.27 -8.64
C ILE A 78 11.93 13.24 -10.09
N ALA A 79 11.58 12.08 -10.63
CA ALA A 79 10.94 11.98 -11.93
C ALA A 79 9.47 12.46 -11.94
N PHE A 80 8.88 12.69 -10.76
CA PHE A 80 7.47 13.05 -10.58
C PHE A 80 7.25 14.43 -9.93
N VAL A 81 8.29 15.28 -9.86
CA VAL A 81 8.20 16.68 -9.42
C VAL A 81 8.05 17.66 -10.59
#